data_AF-A0A453AJW7-F1
#
_entry.id   AF-A0A453AJW7-F1
#
_cell.length_a   1.000
_cell.length_b   1.000
_cell.length_c   1.000
_cell.angle_alpha   90.00
_cell.angle_beta   90.00
_cell.angle_gamma   90.00
#
_symmetry.space_group_name_H-M   'P 1'
#
loop_
_entity.id
_entity.type
_entity.pdbx_description
1 polymer ?
#
loop_
_entity_poly.entity_id
_entity_poly.type
_entity_poly.pdbx_seq_one_letter_code
_entity_poly.pdbx_strand_id
1 'polypeptide(L)'
;SARGSSCREDVRLLATVYFKNSINRYWRTRRDSYGISNEEKDHLRKNLLLNIREENNQIALQLAVLISKIARLDYPREWRDLFSILAQQLQSADVLASHRVFMVLFRTLKELSTKRLAVDQRNYAEITSHLFEYTWNLWKSDVQTILQNLSMLSQRNDLDSILEQSNDLILICDRWLLCLKIIRQLIFSGYASDSTTAQEVWQVREVCPTVLSAIQSLLPYYSSFKDKQAKLWEFAKRACTKLMKVLVTLQGRHPYSFVHQTVLPATVDFCLNIITNPEQAGASFEEFLIQCMVLVKTVSECKEYKPSATGRVINQSAEPLSLEQKKKNFAAVASDMLKVVLPGDRVVLLCNILIRR
;
A
#
# COMPACT_ATOMS: atom_id res chain seq x y z
N SER A 1 20.33 11.36 -34.50
CA SER A 1 19.08 12.13 -34.75
C SER A 1 18.03 11.68 -33.75
N ALA A 2 17.38 12.61 -33.03
CA ALA A 2 16.34 12.32 -32.03
C ALA A 2 15.19 11.46 -32.59
N ARG A 3 14.90 11.55 -33.91
CA ARG A 3 13.91 10.68 -34.59
C ARG A 3 14.30 9.20 -34.61
N GLY A 4 15.60 8.89 -34.69
CA GLY A 4 16.11 7.51 -34.66
C GLY A 4 15.99 6.86 -33.28
N SER A 5 16.23 7.64 -32.21
CA SER A 5 16.08 7.16 -30.83
C SER A 5 14.61 6.91 -30.47
N SER A 6 13.70 7.82 -30.86
CA SER A 6 12.24 7.64 -30.66
C SER A 6 11.71 6.39 -31.36
N CYS A 7 12.07 6.18 -32.64
CA CYS A 7 11.67 4.99 -33.39
C CYS A 7 12.15 3.68 -32.73
N ARG A 8 13.35 3.69 -32.14
CA ARG A 8 13.89 2.53 -31.42
C ARG A 8 13.11 2.25 -30.12
N GLU A 9 12.70 3.27 -29.38
CA GLU A 9 11.88 3.10 -28.18
C GLU A 9 10.49 2.53 -28.51
N ASP A 10 9.86 3.00 -29.58
CA ASP A 10 8.56 2.50 -30.03
C ASP A 10 8.63 1.01 -30.39
N VAL A 11 9.69 0.59 -31.09
CA VAL A 11 9.91 -0.84 -31.41
C VAL A 11 10.13 -1.67 -30.15
N ARG A 12 10.93 -1.19 -29.18
CA ARG A 12 11.14 -1.88 -27.90
C ARG A 12 9.85 -2.01 -27.09
N LEU A 13 9.05 -0.95 -27.07
CA LEU A 13 7.75 -0.94 -26.39
C LEU A 13 6.80 -1.94 -27.05
N LEU A 14 6.70 -1.92 -28.38
CA LEU A 14 5.87 -2.84 -29.16
C LEU A 14 6.28 -4.30 -28.88
N ALA A 15 7.57 -4.61 -28.98
CA ALA A 15 8.11 -5.94 -28.67
C ALA A 15 7.77 -6.38 -27.24
N THR A 16 7.92 -5.49 -26.26
CA THR A 16 7.61 -5.79 -24.85
C THR A 16 6.12 -6.07 -24.65
N VAL A 17 5.24 -5.30 -25.31
CA VAL A 17 3.79 -5.50 -25.25
C VAL A 17 3.40 -6.83 -25.88
N TYR A 18 3.95 -7.17 -27.05
CA TYR A 18 3.72 -8.47 -27.69
C TYR A 18 4.19 -9.61 -26.78
N PHE A 19 5.40 -9.50 -26.23
CA PHE A 19 5.94 -10.54 -25.35
C PHE A 19 5.04 -10.76 -24.11
N LYS A 20 4.64 -9.68 -23.43
CA LYS A 20 3.68 -9.72 -22.30
C LYS A 20 2.35 -10.38 -22.67
N ASN A 21 1.87 -10.19 -23.90
CA ASN A 21 0.61 -10.79 -24.37
C ASN A 21 0.78 -12.28 -24.71
N SER A 22 1.96 -12.66 -25.20
CA SER A 22 2.32 -14.04 -25.55
C SER A 22 2.39 -15.00 -24.35
N ILE A 23 2.75 -14.51 -23.14
CA ILE A 23 2.91 -15.36 -21.94
C ILE A 23 1.69 -16.24 -21.66
N ASN A 24 0.49 -15.68 -21.70
CA ASN A 24 -0.73 -16.45 -21.38
C ASN A 24 -0.99 -17.59 -22.38
N ARG A 25 -0.52 -17.42 -23.62
CA ARG A 25 -0.77 -18.36 -24.71
C ARG A 25 0.32 -19.42 -24.81
N TYR A 26 1.59 -19.01 -24.76
CA TYR A 26 2.72 -19.85 -25.14
C TYR A 26 3.65 -20.24 -23.99
N TRP A 27 3.49 -19.67 -22.79
CA TRP A 27 4.38 -20.01 -21.66
C TRP A 27 4.20 -21.44 -21.16
N ARG A 28 2.98 -21.97 -21.20
CA ARG A 28 2.71 -23.38 -20.87
C ARG A 28 2.53 -24.17 -22.15
N THR A 29 3.17 -25.33 -22.23
CA THR A 29 2.88 -26.32 -23.26
C THR A 29 1.43 -26.77 -23.10
N ARG A 30 0.66 -26.67 -24.19
CA ARG A 30 -0.72 -27.16 -24.27
C ARG A 30 -0.76 -28.33 -25.25
N ARG A 31 -1.82 -29.13 -25.19
CA ARG A 31 -2.00 -30.25 -26.12
C ARG A 31 -1.92 -29.79 -27.58
N ASP A 32 -2.43 -28.60 -27.88
CA ASP A 32 -2.58 -28.09 -29.26
C ASP A 32 -1.54 -27.01 -29.63
N SER A 33 -0.56 -26.72 -28.77
CA SER A 33 0.50 -25.76 -29.08
C SER A 33 1.80 -26.11 -28.36
N TYR A 34 2.87 -26.24 -29.13
CA TYR A 34 4.23 -26.25 -28.58
C TYR A 34 4.45 -24.93 -27.81
N GLY A 35 4.65 -25.06 -26.50
CA GLY A 35 5.00 -23.94 -25.65
C GLY A 35 6.50 -23.63 -25.75
N ILE A 36 6.90 -22.55 -25.09
CA ILE A 36 8.32 -22.16 -24.93
C ILE A 36 9.06 -23.29 -24.18
N SER A 37 10.27 -23.64 -24.64
CA SER A 37 11.09 -24.69 -24.02
C SER A 37 11.54 -24.27 -22.61
N ASN A 38 11.96 -25.24 -21.79
CA ASN A 38 12.41 -24.92 -20.43
C ASN A 38 13.72 -24.12 -20.45
N GLU A 39 14.63 -24.45 -21.37
CA GLU A 39 15.89 -23.72 -21.57
C GLU A 39 15.63 -22.27 -21.97
N GLU A 40 14.67 -22.05 -22.87
CA GLU A 40 14.28 -20.70 -23.29
C GLU A 40 13.61 -19.94 -22.13
N LYS A 41 12.75 -20.57 -21.33
CA LYS A 41 12.18 -19.94 -20.12
C LYS A 41 13.25 -19.51 -19.14
N ASP A 42 14.24 -20.35 -18.87
CA ASP A 42 15.34 -20.04 -17.95
C ASP A 42 16.15 -18.85 -18.46
N HIS A 43 16.46 -18.85 -19.76
CA HIS A 43 17.11 -17.73 -20.42
C HIS A 43 16.28 -16.44 -20.30
N LEU A 44 14.98 -16.50 -20.58
CA LEU A 44 14.08 -15.33 -20.50
C LEU A 44 13.97 -14.79 -19.08
N ARG A 45 13.78 -15.66 -18.07
CA ARG A 45 13.69 -15.27 -16.66
C ARG A 45 14.95 -14.56 -16.18
N LYS A 46 16.13 -15.10 -16.52
CA LYS A 46 17.42 -14.49 -16.19
C LYS A 46 17.58 -13.11 -16.83
N ASN A 47 17.32 -13.00 -18.14
CA ASN A 47 17.51 -11.74 -18.87
C ASN A 47 16.52 -10.64 -18.46
N LEU A 48 15.28 -11.01 -18.11
CA LEU A 48 14.29 -10.05 -17.61
C LEU A 48 14.72 -9.39 -16.30
N LEU A 49 15.37 -10.15 -15.40
CA LEU A 49 15.87 -9.60 -14.13
C LEU A 49 17.16 -8.80 -14.31
N LEU A 50 18.05 -9.20 -15.22
CA LEU A 50 19.30 -8.45 -15.50
C LEU A 50 19.02 -7.05 -16.08
N ASN A 51 17.94 -6.90 -16.85
CA ASN A 51 17.60 -5.64 -17.53
C ASN A 51 16.48 -4.86 -16.83
N ILE A 52 16.37 -4.99 -15.49
CA ILE A 52 15.29 -4.34 -14.73
C ILE A 52 15.43 -2.81 -14.69
N ARG A 53 16.67 -2.29 -14.79
CA ARG A 53 16.99 -0.85 -14.76
C ARG A 53 16.65 -0.19 -16.11
N GLU A 54 15.39 -0.25 -16.50
CA GLU A 54 14.86 0.37 -17.71
C GLU A 54 14.62 1.87 -17.50
N GLU A 55 15.13 2.70 -18.40
CA GLU A 55 14.96 4.17 -18.34
C GLU A 55 13.56 4.58 -18.78
N ASN A 56 13.02 3.98 -19.84
CA ASN A 56 11.69 4.33 -20.33
C ASN A 56 10.60 3.77 -19.39
N ASN A 57 9.85 4.68 -18.76
CA ASN A 57 8.79 4.36 -17.79
C ASN A 57 7.70 3.42 -18.36
N GLN A 58 7.33 3.56 -19.63
CA GLN A 58 6.29 2.73 -20.23
C GLN A 58 6.79 1.30 -20.44
N ILE A 59 8.01 1.14 -20.94
CA ILE A 59 8.65 -0.17 -21.13
C ILE A 59 8.84 -0.85 -19.77
N ALA A 60 9.37 -0.14 -18.77
CA ALA A 60 9.55 -0.63 -17.40
C ALA A 60 8.23 -1.18 -16.82
N LEU A 61 7.12 -0.46 -17.03
CA LEU A 61 5.81 -0.90 -16.60
C LEU A 61 5.35 -2.18 -17.30
N GLN A 62 5.55 -2.30 -18.62
CA GLN A 62 5.21 -3.53 -19.35
C GLN A 62 6.08 -4.71 -18.91
N LEU A 63 7.37 -4.49 -18.66
CA LEU A 63 8.29 -5.50 -18.12
C LEU A 63 7.86 -5.96 -16.72
N ALA A 64 7.45 -5.05 -15.85
CA ALA A 64 6.95 -5.42 -14.52
C ALA A 64 5.68 -6.28 -14.59
N VAL A 65 4.76 -6.00 -15.51
CA VAL A 65 3.56 -6.82 -15.74
C VAL A 65 3.91 -8.17 -16.38
N LEU A 66 4.87 -8.18 -17.31
CA LEU A 66 5.38 -9.39 -17.92
C LEU A 66 5.98 -10.33 -16.87
N ILE A 67 6.90 -9.82 -16.04
CA ILE A 67 7.53 -10.58 -14.94
C ILE A 67 6.47 -11.09 -13.96
N SER A 68 5.49 -10.26 -13.59
CA SER A 68 4.45 -10.70 -12.65
C SER A 68 3.57 -11.83 -13.19
N LYS A 69 3.27 -11.82 -14.50
CA LYS A 69 2.54 -12.91 -15.16
C LYS A 69 3.35 -14.20 -15.14
N ILE A 70 4.64 -14.14 -15.45
CA ILE A 70 5.53 -15.31 -15.39
C ILE A 70 5.62 -15.82 -13.95
N ALA A 71 5.84 -14.92 -12.97
CA ALA A 71 5.88 -15.28 -11.55
C ALA A 71 4.59 -15.97 -11.08
N ARG A 72 3.41 -15.53 -11.56
CA ARG A 72 2.16 -16.24 -11.27
C ARG A 72 2.19 -17.70 -11.72
N LEU A 73 2.80 -18.00 -12.86
CA LEU A 73 2.84 -19.33 -13.44
C LEU A 73 3.91 -20.21 -12.77
N ASP A 74 5.06 -19.62 -12.45
CA ASP A 74 6.30 -20.34 -12.17
C ASP A 74 6.76 -20.25 -10.71
N TYR A 75 6.38 -19.20 -9.97
CA TYR A 75 6.71 -19.05 -8.55
C TYR A 75 5.73 -19.84 -7.66
N PRO A 76 6.22 -20.59 -6.64
CA PRO A 76 7.62 -20.67 -6.21
C PRO A 76 8.44 -21.78 -6.85
N ARG A 77 7.85 -22.75 -7.56
CA ARG A 77 8.51 -24.03 -7.88
C ARG A 77 9.63 -23.91 -8.91
N GLU A 78 9.33 -23.24 -10.02
CA GLU A 78 10.24 -23.12 -11.16
C GLU A 78 11.13 -21.87 -11.02
N TRP A 79 10.63 -20.81 -10.37
CA TRP A 79 11.33 -19.52 -10.20
C TRP A 79 11.63 -19.15 -8.75
N ARG A 80 12.29 -20.05 -8.01
CA ARG A 80 12.53 -19.97 -6.56
C ARG A 80 13.27 -18.71 -6.11
N ASP A 81 14.25 -18.29 -6.89
CA ASP A 81 15.20 -17.22 -6.60
C ASP A 81 14.71 -15.81 -7.00
N LEU A 82 13.45 -15.68 -7.47
CA LEU A 82 12.90 -14.39 -7.92
C LEU A 82 13.05 -13.29 -6.86
N PHE A 83 12.57 -13.53 -5.63
CA PHE A 83 12.61 -12.51 -4.58
C PHE A 83 14.03 -12.28 -4.04
N SER A 84 14.87 -13.31 -4.00
CA SER A 84 16.26 -13.16 -3.55
C SER A 84 17.10 -12.35 -4.53
N ILE A 85 16.91 -12.54 -5.85
CA ILE A 85 17.58 -11.72 -6.88
C ILE A 85 17.12 -10.27 -6.79
N LEU A 86 15.81 -10.02 -6.66
CA LEU A 86 15.29 -8.66 -6.51
C LEU A 86 15.82 -7.97 -5.23
N ALA A 87 15.92 -8.72 -4.13
CA ALA A 87 16.50 -8.21 -2.88
C ALA A 87 18.00 -7.90 -3.01
N GLN A 88 18.76 -8.75 -3.71
CA GLN A 88 20.19 -8.51 -3.97
C GLN A 88 20.39 -7.25 -4.82
N GLN A 89 19.58 -7.05 -5.86
CA GLN A 89 19.64 -5.86 -6.71
C GLN A 89 19.39 -4.57 -5.93
N LEU A 90 18.54 -4.62 -4.89
CA LEU A 90 18.25 -3.46 -4.04
C LEU A 90 19.43 -3.01 -3.17
N GLN A 91 20.43 -3.88 -2.92
CA GLN A 91 21.59 -3.53 -2.08
C GLN A 91 22.53 -2.53 -2.74
N SER A 92 22.63 -2.55 -4.07
CA SER A 92 23.50 -1.68 -4.87
C SER A 92 22.73 -0.80 -5.85
N ALA A 93 21.41 -0.70 -5.70
CA ALA A 93 20.54 0.06 -6.60
C ALA A 93 20.70 1.56 -6.43
N ASP A 94 20.81 2.28 -7.56
CA ASP A 94 20.50 3.70 -7.60
C ASP A 94 18.98 3.95 -7.46
N VAL A 95 18.57 5.22 -7.37
CA VAL A 95 17.16 5.61 -7.18
C VAL A 95 16.26 5.01 -8.26
N LEU A 96 16.72 5.05 -9.52
CA LEU A 96 16.00 4.50 -10.66
C LEU A 96 15.83 2.98 -10.58
N ALA A 97 16.93 2.24 -10.40
CA ALA A 97 16.90 0.78 -10.28
C ALA A 97 16.04 0.34 -9.09
N SER A 98 16.17 1.01 -7.95
CA SER A 98 15.36 0.76 -6.76
C SER A 98 13.88 0.94 -7.07
N HIS A 99 13.50 2.05 -7.71
CA HIS A 99 12.14 2.27 -8.17
C HIS A 99 11.63 1.17 -9.12
N ARG A 100 12.46 0.71 -10.08
CA ARG A 100 12.09 -0.37 -11.00
C ARG A 100 11.86 -1.69 -10.27
N VAL A 101 12.74 -2.06 -9.34
CA VAL A 101 12.57 -3.27 -8.53
C VAL A 101 11.27 -3.20 -7.73
N PHE A 102 10.96 -2.08 -7.07
CA PHE A 102 9.69 -1.92 -6.35
C PHE A 102 8.46 -1.95 -7.26
N MET A 103 8.58 -1.51 -8.51
CA MET A 103 7.52 -1.65 -9.51
C MET A 103 7.27 -3.13 -9.84
N VAL A 104 8.32 -3.92 -10.03
CA VAL A 104 8.22 -5.37 -10.25
C VAL A 104 7.66 -6.08 -9.02
N LEU A 105 8.19 -5.81 -7.82
CA LEU A 105 7.70 -6.36 -6.57
C LEU A 105 6.20 -6.11 -6.39
N PHE A 106 5.75 -4.87 -6.59
CA PHE A 106 4.33 -4.54 -6.49
C PHE A 106 3.46 -5.33 -7.46
N ARG A 107 3.87 -5.43 -8.74
CA ARG A 107 3.10 -6.18 -9.75
C ARG A 107 3.07 -7.67 -9.44
N THR A 108 4.22 -8.25 -9.06
CA THR A 108 4.35 -9.66 -8.70
C THR A 108 3.52 -10.01 -7.48
N LEU A 109 3.61 -9.24 -6.39
CA LEU A 109 2.82 -9.46 -5.18
C LEU A 109 1.32 -9.36 -5.45
N LYS A 110 0.90 -8.40 -6.29
CA LYS A 110 -0.51 -8.29 -6.69
C LYS A 110 -0.97 -9.56 -7.41
N GLU A 111 -0.20 -10.07 -8.37
CA GLU A 111 -0.54 -11.31 -9.07
C GLU A 111 -0.61 -12.50 -8.11
N LEU A 112 0.39 -12.69 -7.26
CA LEU A 112 0.46 -13.81 -6.31
C LEU A 112 -0.66 -13.78 -5.27
N SER A 113 -1.06 -12.59 -4.81
CA SER A 113 -2.11 -12.42 -3.79
C SER A 113 -3.49 -12.96 -4.20
N THR A 114 -3.72 -13.16 -5.50
CA THR A 114 -4.99 -13.69 -6.00
C THR A 114 -5.02 -15.22 -6.08
N LYS A 115 -3.90 -15.90 -5.78
CA LYS A 115 -3.87 -17.36 -5.64
C LYS A 115 -4.50 -17.75 -4.30
N ARG A 116 -5.54 -18.59 -4.35
CA ARG A 116 -6.39 -18.91 -3.18
C ARG A 116 -6.11 -20.27 -2.54
N LEU A 117 -5.23 -21.09 -3.12
CA LEU A 117 -4.90 -22.38 -2.53
C LEU A 117 -4.12 -22.18 -1.24
N ALA A 118 -4.33 -23.06 -0.26
CA ALA A 118 -3.68 -22.97 1.05
C ALA A 118 -2.14 -22.96 0.94
N VAL A 119 -1.57 -23.71 0.00
CA VAL A 119 -0.12 -23.71 -0.23
C VAL A 119 0.38 -22.36 -0.73
N ASP A 120 -0.38 -21.70 -1.62
CA ASP A 120 -0.04 -20.39 -2.17
C ASP A 120 -0.15 -19.29 -1.10
N GLN A 121 -1.16 -19.39 -0.23
CA GLN A 121 -1.34 -18.47 0.90
C GLN A 121 -0.19 -18.59 1.91
N ARG A 122 0.29 -19.80 2.20
CA ARG A 122 1.49 -20.01 3.03
C ARG A 122 2.74 -19.41 2.39
N ASN A 123 2.95 -19.66 1.10
CA ASN A 123 4.06 -19.05 0.35
C ASN A 123 3.97 -17.52 0.40
N TYR A 124 2.77 -16.95 0.29
CA TYR A 124 2.58 -15.50 0.40
C TYR A 124 2.94 -14.98 1.80
N ALA A 125 2.55 -15.69 2.86
CA ALA A 125 2.91 -15.33 4.24
C ALA A 125 4.43 -15.35 4.46
N GLU A 126 5.14 -16.33 3.87
CA GLU A 126 6.60 -16.41 3.89
C GLU A 126 7.26 -15.22 3.14
N ILE A 127 6.76 -14.88 1.95
CA ILE A 127 7.21 -13.67 1.25
C ILE A 127 7.02 -12.43 2.14
N THR A 128 5.87 -12.32 2.81
CA THR A 128 5.57 -11.22 3.72
C THR A 128 6.58 -11.14 4.86
N SER A 129 6.95 -12.26 5.50
CA SER A 129 7.91 -12.25 6.60
C SER A 129 9.30 -11.79 6.20
N HIS A 130 9.71 -12.04 4.94
CA HIS A 130 11.03 -11.63 4.45
C HIS A 130 11.05 -10.18 3.93
N LEU A 131 9.96 -9.71 3.33
CA LEU A 131 9.95 -8.43 2.61
C LEU A 131 9.44 -7.24 3.45
N PHE A 132 8.64 -7.49 4.48
CA PHE A 132 7.95 -6.44 5.24
C PHE A 132 8.93 -5.42 5.83
N GLU A 133 9.91 -5.89 6.61
CA GLU A 133 10.80 -5.02 7.40
C GLU A 133 11.63 -4.09 6.50
N TYR A 134 12.25 -4.65 5.46
CA TYR A 134 13.03 -3.86 4.50
C TYR A 134 12.17 -2.80 3.80
N THR A 135 10.99 -3.20 3.29
CA THR A 135 10.09 -2.28 2.60
C THR A 135 9.57 -1.18 3.53
N TRP A 136 9.31 -1.53 4.80
CA TRP A 136 8.80 -0.59 5.80
C TRP A 136 9.86 0.42 6.21
N ASN A 137 11.10 -0.02 6.43
CA ASN A 137 12.21 0.87 6.76
C ASN A 137 12.53 1.83 5.61
N LEU A 138 12.50 1.36 4.36
CA LEU A 138 12.64 2.24 3.21
C LEU A 138 11.50 3.25 3.11
N TRP A 139 10.26 2.83 3.33
CA TRP A 139 9.11 3.75 3.33
C TRP A 139 9.26 4.87 4.39
N LYS A 140 9.74 4.54 5.59
CA LYS A 140 10.03 5.50 6.66
C LYS A 140 11.16 6.47 6.30
N SER A 141 12.22 5.96 5.68
CA SER A 141 13.33 6.80 5.20
C SER A 141 12.85 7.76 4.11
N ASP A 142 12.13 7.25 3.12
CA ASP A 142 11.62 8.04 1.98
C ASP A 142 10.68 9.15 2.43
N VAL A 143 9.78 8.93 3.40
CA VAL A 143 8.89 10.01 3.88
C VAL A 143 9.68 11.14 4.53
N GLN A 144 10.76 10.84 5.27
CA GLN A 144 11.63 11.85 5.86
C GLN A 144 12.34 12.66 4.76
N THR A 145 12.92 11.99 3.77
CA THR A 145 13.55 12.64 2.61
C THR A 145 12.55 13.51 1.84
N ILE A 146 11.33 13.02 1.59
CA ILE A 146 10.28 13.78 0.89
C ILE A 146 9.94 15.04 1.69
N LEU A 147 9.65 14.92 2.99
CA LEU A 147 9.27 16.07 3.83
C LEU A 147 10.39 17.12 3.91
N GLN A 148 11.65 16.70 4.01
CA GLN A 148 12.80 17.61 3.98
C GLN A 148 12.88 18.39 2.66
N ASN A 149 12.72 17.69 1.53
CA ASN A 149 12.71 18.33 0.21
C ASN A 149 11.51 19.27 0.02
N LEU A 150 10.31 18.87 0.44
CA LEU A 150 9.13 19.73 0.40
C LEU A 150 9.33 21.01 1.24
N SER A 151 9.93 20.88 2.43
CA SER A 151 10.28 22.01 3.28
C SER A 151 11.25 22.97 2.57
N MET A 152 12.35 22.45 2.01
CA MET A 152 13.33 23.26 1.28
C MET A 152 12.71 23.97 0.06
N LEU A 153 11.86 23.27 -0.70
CA LEU A 153 11.19 23.82 -1.87
C LEU A 153 10.12 24.85 -1.50
N SER A 154 9.49 24.74 -0.33
CA SER A 154 8.53 25.75 0.14
C SER A 154 9.17 27.11 0.45
N GLN A 155 10.48 27.12 0.73
CA GLN A 155 11.25 28.31 1.10
C GLN A 155 11.99 28.97 -0.09
N ARG A 156 12.16 28.27 -1.21
CA ARG A 156 12.90 28.76 -2.40
C ARG A 156 11.94 29.21 -3.50
N ASN A 157 12.23 30.36 -4.11
CA ASN A 157 11.48 30.93 -5.25
C ASN A 157 12.14 30.66 -6.62
N ASP A 158 13.29 29.98 -6.66
CA ASP A 158 14.13 29.89 -7.86
C ASP A 158 13.94 28.57 -8.63
N LEU A 159 13.73 28.65 -9.96
CA LEU A 159 13.05 27.63 -10.77
C LEU A 159 13.98 26.63 -11.48
N ASP A 160 15.24 26.99 -11.78
CA ASP A 160 16.06 26.23 -12.74
C ASP A 160 16.89 25.09 -12.14
N SER A 161 17.30 25.18 -10.86
CA SER A 161 17.97 24.07 -10.13
C SER A 161 17.00 22.95 -9.69
N ILE A 162 15.69 23.18 -9.86
CA ILE A 162 14.62 22.25 -9.48
C ILE A 162 14.59 21.03 -10.41
N LEU A 163 14.94 21.16 -11.70
CA LEU A 163 14.60 20.15 -12.71
C LEU A 163 15.32 18.80 -12.54
N GLU A 164 16.62 18.77 -12.25
CA GLU A 164 17.35 17.50 -12.04
C GLU A 164 17.06 16.89 -10.67
N GLN A 165 17.08 17.69 -9.59
CA GLN A 165 16.61 17.26 -8.26
C GLN A 165 15.15 16.79 -8.28
N SER A 166 14.32 17.34 -9.17
CA SER A 166 12.92 16.94 -9.30
C SER A 166 12.76 15.53 -9.85
N ASN A 167 13.65 15.06 -10.73
CA ASN A 167 13.51 13.73 -11.33
C ASN A 167 13.76 12.63 -10.28
N ASP A 168 14.83 12.75 -9.50
CA ASP A 168 15.10 11.81 -8.40
C ASP A 168 14.05 11.91 -7.30
N LEU A 169 13.62 13.13 -6.94
CA LEU A 169 12.54 13.31 -5.98
C LEU A 169 11.23 12.69 -6.45
N ILE A 170 10.87 12.81 -7.73
CA ILE A 170 9.68 12.17 -8.31
C ILE A 170 9.80 10.65 -8.24
N LEU A 171 10.97 10.09 -8.56
CA LEU A 171 11.21 8.65 -8.43
C LEU A 171 11.12 8.16 -6.98
N ILE A 172 11.64 8.93 -6.02
CA ILE A 172 11.51 8.64 -4.58
C ILE A 172 10.03 8.71 -4.17
N CYS A 173 9.30 9.74 -4.58
CA CYS A 173 7.86 9.89 -4.34
C CYS A 173 7.04 8.71 -4.89
N ASP A 174 7.31 8.28 -6.12
CA ASP A 174 6.63 7.15 -6.74
C ASP A 174 7.03 5.82 -6.09
N ARG A 175 8.31 5.63 -5.74
CA ARG A 175 8.81 4.47 -4.97
C ARG A 175 8.13 4.39 -3.60
N TRP A 176 8.07 5.50 -2.88
CA TRP A 176 7.40 5.58 -1.58
C TRP A 176 5.93 5.17 -1.66
N LEU A 177 5.22 5.58 -2.71
CA LEU A 177 3.84 5.13 -2.97
C LEU A 177 3.75 3.65 -3.40
N LEU A 178 4.77 3.09 -4.06
CA LEU A 178 4.86 1.65 -4.33
C LEU A 178 5.07 0.86 -3.03
N CYS A 179 6.00 1.29 -2.17
CA CYS A 179 6.23 0.72 -0.85
C CYS A 179 4.94 0.73 -0.01
N LEU A 180 4.19 1.83 0.01
CA LEU A 180 2.90 1.90 0.70
C LEU A 180 1.90 0.84 0.19
N LYS A 181 1.81 0.67 -1.13
CA LYS A 181 0.92 -0.34 -1.74
C LYS A 181 1.38 -1.76 -1.41
N ILE A 182 2.69 -2.00 -1.39
CA ILE A 182 3.30 -3.29 -1.03
C ILE A 182 3.01 -3.59 0.43
N ILE A 183 3.31 -2.70 1.37
CA ILE A 183 3.04 -2.88 2.80
C ILE A 183 1.56 -3.21 3.03
N ARG A 184 0.64 -2.44 2.44
CA ARG A 184 -0.80 -2.74 2.52
C ARG A 184 -1.12 -4.15 2.00
N GLN A 185 -0.52 -4.55 0.88
CA GLN A 185 -0.76 -5.87 0.27
C GLN A 185 -0.16 -7.01 1.11
N LEU A 186 1.05 -6.84 1.64
CA LEU A 186 1.74 -7.79 2.51
C LEU A 186 0.93 -8.02 3.78
N ILE A 187 0.41 -6.96 4.42
CA ILE A 187 -0.44 -7.10 5.59
C ILE A 187 -1.75 -7.81 5.22
N PHE A 188 -2.45 -7.31 4.19
CA PHE A 188 -3.79 -7.80 3.82
C PHE A 188 -3.80 -9.27 3.38
N SER A 189 -2.78 -9.71 2.64
CA SER A 189 -2.73 -11.05 2.03
C SER A 189 -1.80 -12.02 2.77
N GLY A 190 -0.83 -11.50 3.54
CA GLY A 190 0.12 -12.31 4.30
C GLY A 190 -0.40 -12.73 5.68
N TYR A 191 -1.37 -12.02 6.25
CA TYR A 191 -1.95 -12.37 7.54
C TYR A 191 -3.44 -12.71 7.41
N ALA A 192 -3.89 -13.72 8.15
CA ALA A 192 -5.30 -14.03 8.29
C ALA A 192 -6.05 -12.90 9.01
N SER A 193 -7.38 -12.82 8.84
CA SER A 193 -8.19 -11.78 9.51
C SER A 193 -8.19 -11.98 10.99
N ASP A 194 -7.88 -10.93 11.75
CA ASP A 194 -8.03 -11.00 13.21
C ASP A 194 -9.51 -11.15 13.60
N SER A 195 -10.45 -10.64 12.79
CA SER A 195 -11.89 -10.91 12.94
C SER A 195 -12.24 -12.40 12.84
N THR A 196 -11.42 -13.18 12.12
CA THR A 196 -11.58 -14.62 11.98
C THR A 196 -10.81 -15.37 13.06
N THR A 197 -9.52 -15.08 13.23
CA THR A 197 -8.58 -15.83 14.08
C THR A 197 -8.51 -15.35 15.53
N ALA A 198 -9.01 -14.15 15.82
CA ALA A 198 -8.77 -13.41 17.07
C ALA A 198 -7.27 -13.33 17.44
N GLN A 199 -6.40 -13.31 16.44
CA GLN A 199 -4.95 -13.12 16.59
C GLN A 199 -4.59 -11.75 16.06
N GLU A 200 -3.95 -10.96 16.90
CA GLU A 200 -3.54 -9.60 16.56
C GLU A 200 -2.43 -9.61 15.49
N VAL A 201 -2.49 -8.63 14.60
CA VAL A 201 -1.50 -8.39 13.55
C VAL A 201 -0.72 -7.14 13.94
N TRP A 202 0.43 -7.32 14.59
CA TRP A 202 1.23 -6.24 15.16
C TRP A 202 1.64 -5.18 14.13
N GLN A 203 1.77 -5.55 12.86
CA GLN A 203 2.08 -4.63 11.76
C GLN A 203 1.05 -3.52 11.63
N VAL A 204 -0.22 -3.76 12.00
CA VAL A 204 -1.26 -2.72 12.01
C VAL A 204 -0.94 -1.66 13.07
N ARG A 205 -0.43 -2.07 14.24
CA ARG A 205 -0.08 -1.16 15.35
C ARG A 205 1.13 -0.29 15.03
N GLU A 206 2.04 -0.80 14.21
CA GLU A 206 3.21 -0.06 13.76
C GLU A 206 2.89 0.84 12.56
N VAL A 207 2.19 0.32 11.55
CA VAL A 207 1.98 1.04 10.29
C VAL A 207 0.96 2.16 10.45
N CYS A 208 -0.16 1.95 11.17
CA CYS A 208 -1.23 2.93 11.22
C CYS A 208 -0.83 4.28 11.84
N PRO A 209 -0.16 4.32 13.01
CA PRO A 209 0.25 5.60 13.61
C PRO A 209 1.26 6.36 12.74
N THR A 210 2.23 5.66 12.14
CA THR A 210 3.22 6.30 11.26
C THR A 210 2.58 6.82 9.97
N VAL A 211 1.63 6.08 9.39
CA VAL A 211 0.86 6.54 8.22
C VAL A 211 0.01 7.77 8.57
N LEU A 212 -0.62 7.80 9.74
CA LEU A 212 -1.37 8.96 10.21
C LEU A 212 -0.46 10.19 10.40
N SER A 213 0.70 10.00 11.03
CA SER A 213 1.70 11.07 11.20
C SER A 213 2.17 11.61 9.84
N ALA A 214 2.42 10.73 8.86
CA ALA A 214 2.77 11.17 7.51
C ALA A 214 1.66 11.98 6.83
N ILE A 215 0.37 11.62 7.03
CA ILE A 215 -0.76 12.43 6.56
C ILE A 215 -0.70 13.83 7.19
N GLN A 216 -0.56 13.89 8.52
CA GLN A 216 -0.52 15.15 9.26
C GLN A 216 0.64 16.05 8.82
N SER A 217 1.81 15.48 8.52
CA SER A 217 2.97 16.24 8.03
C SER A 217 2.85 16.67 6.56
N LEU A 218 2.13 15.92 5.72
CA LEU A 218 1.94 16.25 4.30
C LEU A 218 0.80 17.25 4.05
N LEU A 219 -0.21 17.27 4.93
CA LEU A 219 -1.39 18.11 4.75
C LEU A 219 -1.09 19.63 4.63
N PRO A 220 -0.17 20.23 5.42
CA PRO A 220 0.17 21.65 5.29
C PRO A 220 0.74 22.05 3.91
N TYR A 221 1.33 21.10 3.19
CA TYR A 221 1.87 21.35 1.85
C TYR A 221 0.78 21.42 0.78
N TYR A 222 -0.41 20.87 1.03
CA TYR A 222 -1.54 20.98 0.11
C TYR A 222 -2.01 22.43 -0.07
N SER A 223 -2.12 23.21 1.02
CA SER A 223 -2.45 24.64 0.92
C SER A 223 -1.29 25.44 0.35
N SER A 224 -0.06 25.13 0.79
CA SER A 224 1.15 25.91 0.45
C SER A 224 1.53 25.86 -1.04
N PHE A 225 1.23 24.76 -1.74
CA PHE A 225 1.63 24.56 -3.14
C PHE A 225 0.52 24.79 -4.17
N LYS A 226 -0.73 25.04 -3.77
CA LYS A 226 -1.91 25.11 -4.65
C LYS A 226 -1.67 26.00 -5.89
N ASP A 227 -1.03 27.15 -5.70
CA ASP A 227 -0.78 28.13 -6.76
C ASP A 227 0.70 28.28 -7.13
N LYS A 228 1.59 27.45 -6.55
CA LYS A 228 3.05 27.58 -6.70
C LYS A 228 3.68 26.42 -7.48
N GLN A 229 3.28 25.18 -7.22
CA GLN A 229 3.90 23.99 -7.82
C GLN A 229 2.87 22.87 -8.06
N ALA A 230 2.25 22.87 -9.25
CA ALA A 230 1.17 21.94 -9.60
C ALA A 230 1.53 20.45 -9.42
N LYS A 231 2.77 20.05 -9.76
CA LYS A 231 3.21 18.64 -9.63
C LYS A 231 3.28 18.19 -8.17
N LEU A 232 3.85 19.01 -7.28
CA LEU A 232 3.96 18.70 -5.85
C LEU A 232 2.61 18.76 -5.16
N TRP A 233 1.77 19.71 -5.56
CA TRP A 233 0.41 19.82 -5.09
C TRP A 233 -0.41 18.56 -5.41
N GLU A 234 -0.37 18.11 -6.67
CA GLU A 234 -1.05 16.87 -7.10
C GLU A 234 -0.46 15.64 -6.41
N PHE A 235 0.86 15.62 -6.18
CA PHE A 235 1.50 14.58 -5.37
C PHE A 235 0.95 14.55 -3.94
N ALA A 236 0.91 15.68 -3.23
CA ALA A 236 0.42 15.76 -1.85
C ALA A 236 -1.05 15.33 -1.76
N LYS A 237 -1.89 15.80 -2.70
CA LYS A 237 -3.30 15.39 -2.84
C LYS A 237 -3.42 13.87 -3.00
N ARG A 238 -2.64 13.29 -3.93
CA ARG A 238 -2.61 11.86 -4.21
C ARG A 238 -2.08 11.06 -3.02
N ALA A 239 -1.08 11.57 -2.31
CA ALA A 239 -0.44 10.94 -1.17
C ALA A 239 -1.39 10.82 0.03
N CYS A 240 -1.94 11.93 0.52
CA CYS A 240 -2.84 11.93 1.68
C CYS A 240 -4.07 11.02 1.44
N THR A 241 -4.65 11.07 0.23
CA THR A 241 -5.77 10.19 -0.14
C THR A 241 -5.40 8.71 -0.10
N LYS A 242 -4.21 8.34 -0.61
CA LYS A 242 -3.75 6.94 -0.60
C LYS A 242 -3.40 6.45 0.80
N LEU A 243 -2.78 7.29 1.62
CA LEU A 243 -2.48 6.98 3.02
C LEU A 243 -3.77 6.73 3.81
N MET A 244 -4.78 7.58 3.66
CA MET A 244 -6.07 7.39 4.34
C MET A 244 -6.77 6.11 3.87
N LYS A 245 -6.73 5.80 2.57
CA LYS A 245 -7.25 4.53 2.02
C LYS A 245 -6.57 3.30 2.63
N VAL A 246 -5.28 3.39 2.98
CA VAL A 246 -4.57 2.29 3.66
C VAL A 246 -5.13 2.11 5.07
N LEU A 247 -5.33 3.19 5.83
CA LEU A 247 -5.92 3.13 7.17
C LEU A 247 -7.32 2.50 7.14
N VAL A 248 -8.18 2.93 6.21
CA VAL A 248 -9.51 2.33 5.98
C VAL A 248 -9.40 0.84 5.66
N THR A 249 -8.51 0.47 4.74
CA THR A 249 -8.32 -0.94 4.34
C THR A 249 -7.87 -1.80 5.52
N LEU A 250 -6.91 -1.31 6.32
CA LEU A 250 -6.38 -2.03 7.47
C LEU A 250 -7.43 -2.15 8.58
N GLN A 251 -8.20 -1.10 8.86
CA GLN A 251 -9.30 -1.18 9.83
C GLN A 251 -10.37 -2.19 9.41
N GLY A 252 -10.78 -2.21 8.14
CA GLY A 252 -11.78 -3.16 7.67
C GLY A 252 -11.28 -4.61 7.62
N ARG A 253 -9.98 -4.83 7.40
CA ARG A 253 -9.38 -6.17 7.33
C ARG A 253 -8.96 -6.72 8.68
N HIS A 254 -8.46 -5.86 9.56
CA HIS A 254 -7.90 -6.20 10.87
C HIS A 254 -8.52 -5.31 11.97
N PRO A 255 -9.85 -5.37 12.18
CA PRO A 255 -10.54 -4.50 13.13
C PRO A 255 -9.99 -4.62 14.55
N TYR A 256 -9.67 -5.83 15.04
CA TYR A 256 -9.20 -5.98 16.42
C TYR A 256 -7.79 -5.42 16.63
N SER A 257 -6.91 -5.56 15.65
CA SER A 257 -5.56 -4.99 15.70
C SER A 257 -5.57 -3.47 15.61
N PHE A 258 -6.59 -2.92 14.93
CA PHE A 258 -6.83 -1.48 14.85
C PHE A 258 -7.33 -0.88 16.17
N VAL A 259 -7.98 -1.69 17.03
CA VAL A 259 -8.40 -1.32 18.39
C VAL A 259 -7.18 -1.34 19.31
N HIS A 260 -6.36 -0.31 19.17
CA HIS A 260 -5.18 -0.07 20.00
C HIS A 260 -5.14 1.39 20.43
N GLN A 261 -4.61 1.66 21.63
CA GLN A 261 -4.61 2.99 22.25
C GLN A 261 -3.94 4.08 21.38
N THR A 262 -2.94 3.71 20.59
CA THR A 262 -2.22 4.63 19.68
C THR A 262 -2.82 4.72 18.28
N VAL A 263 -3.81 3.87 17.95
CA VAL A 263 -4.33 3.73 16.59
C VAL A 263 -5.75 4.26 16.49
N LEU A 264 -6.71 3.60 17.13
CA LEU A 264 -8.15 3.91 16.96
C LEU A 264 -8.47 5.34 17.40
N PRO A 265 -8.09 5.80 18.62
CA PRO A 265 -8.44 7.14 19.06
C PRO A 265 -7.83 8.24 18.18
N ALA A 266 -6.52 8.16 17.93
CA ALA A 266 -5.80 9.16 17.14
C ALA A 266 -6.35 9.27 15.71
N THR A 267 -6.65 8.14 15.07
CA THR A 267 -7.10 8.14 13.68
C THR A 267 -8.54 8.66 13.55
N VAL A 268 -9.44 8.23 14.44
CA VAL A 268 -10.84 8.66 14.42
C VAL A 268 -10.95 10.13 14.81
N ASP A 269 -10.23 10.57 15.84
CA ASP A 269 -10.21 11.98 16.26
C ASP A 269 -9.73 12.90 15.13
N PHE A 270 -8.62 12.53 14.48
CA PHE A 270 -8.12 13.25 13.32
C PHE A 270 -9.17 13.36 12.20
N CYS A 271 -9.82 12.24 11.84
CA CYS A 271 -10.83 12.25 10.78
C CYS A 271 -12.04 13.11 11.15
N LEU A 272 -12.50 13.04 12.40
CA LEU A 272 -13.61 13.87 12.88
C LEU A 272 -13.25 15.35 12.81
N ASN A 273 -12.05 15.74 13.23
CA ASN A 273 -11.61 17.14 13.17
C ASN A 273 -11.55 17.66 11.72
N ILE A 274 -11.08 16.84 10.78
CA ILE A 274 -11.09 17.18 9.34
C ILE A 274 -12.52 17.30 8.80
N ILE A 275 -13.44 16.45 9.25
CA ILE A 275 -14.84 16.51 8.78
C ILE A 275 -15.54 17.74 9.34
N THR A 276 -15.37 18.04 10.64
CA THR A 276 -16.03 19.18 11.29
C THR A 276 -15.45 20.52 10.83
N ASN A 277 -14.14 20.60 10.60
CA ASN A 277 -13.42 21.81 10.23
C ASN A 277 -12.71 21.65 8.86
N PRO A 278 -13.45 21.68 7.74
CA PRO A 278 -12.91 21.39 6.41
C PRO A 278 -11.94 22.47 5.93
N GLU A 279 -12.03 23.70 6.47
CA GLU A 279 -11.12 24.79 6.16
C GLU A 279 -9.66 24.44 6.49
N GLN A 280 -9.43 23.60 7.50
CA GLN A 280 -8.09 23.13 7.89
C GLN A 280 -7.45 22.18 6.88
N ALA A 281 -8.26 21.50 6.05
CA ALA A 281 -7.77 20.61 4.99
C ALA A 281 -7.62 21.32 3.63
N GLY A 282 -7.98 22.61 3.55
CA GLY A 282 -8.15 23.35 2.31
C GLY A 282 -9.48 22.99 1.65
N ALA A 283 -10.32 24.00 1.40
CA ALA A 283 -11.72 23.87 0.94
C ALA A 283 -11.96 23.08 -0.36
N SER A 284 -10.91 22.57 -1.03
CA SER A 284 -10.97 21.83 -2.31
C SER A 284 -10.47 20.38 -2.25
N PHE A 285 -10.21 19.82 -1.06
CA PHE A 285 -9.67 18.45 -0.93
C PHE A 285 -10.76 17.37 -0.69
N GLU A 286 -11.78 17.37 -1.54
CA GLU A 286 -12.97 16.51 -1.39
C GLU A 286 -12.64 15.01 -1.32
N GLU A 287 -11.76 14.51 -2.18
CA GLU A 287 -11.41 13.08 -2.22
C GLU A 287 -10.86 12.58 -0.88
N PHE A 288 -10.04 13.38 -0.18
CA PHE A 288 -9.48 13.02 1.11
C PHE A 288 -10.51 13.13 2.23
N LEU A 289 -11.33 14.19 2.21
CA LEU A 289 -12.46 14.34 3.13
C LEU A 289 -13.41 13.14 3.04
N ILE A 290 -13.72 12.67 1.83
CA ILE A 290 -14.51 11.44 1.61
C ILE A 290 -13.83 10.24 2.29
N GLN A 291 -12.51 10.10 2.20
CA GLN A 291 -11.82 9.00 2.88
C GLN A 291 -11.88 9.11 4.41
N CYS A 292 -11.81 10.32 4.97
CA CYS A 292 -12.03 10.54 6.41
C CYS A 292 -13.45 10.11 6.82
N MET A 293 -14.47 10.48 6.04
CA MET A 293 -15.86 10.06 6.29
C MET A 293 -16.02 8.55 6.17
N VAL A 294 -15.41 7.93 5.16
CA VAL A 294 -15.41 6.47 4.99
C VAL A 294 -14.76 5.78 6.18
N LEU A 295 -13.65 6.31 6.72
CA LEU A 295 -13.03 5.74 7.92
C LEU A 295 -13.98 5.79 9.12
N VAL A 296 -14.53 6.98 9.42
CA VAL A 296 -15.49 7.15 10.54
C VAL A 296 -16.66 6.19 10.39
N LYS A 297 -17.25 6.12 9.18
CA LYS A 297 -18.33 5.16 8.88
C LYS A 297 -17.91 3.72 9.12
N THR A 298 -16.75 3.29 8.59
CA THR A 298 -16.30 1.89 8.69
C THR A 298 -16.04 1.50 10.14
N VAL A 299 -15.51 2.42 10.95
CA VAL A 299 -15.34 2.23 12.40
C VAL A 299 -16.69 2.15 13.11
N SER A 300 -17.61 3.08 12.87
CA SER A 300 -18.92 3.12 13.54
C SER A 300 -19.83 1.95 13.18
N GLU A 301 -19.77 1.46 11.93
CA GLU A 301 -20.58 0.34 11.44
C GLU A 301 -19.90 -1.02 11.63
N CYS A 302 -18.68 -1.07 12.18
CA CYS A 302 -17.93 -2.30 12.37
C CYS A 302 -18.68 -3.27 13.30
N LYS A 303 -19.01 -4.45 12.76
CA LYS A 303 -19.80 -5.46 13.48
C LYS A 303 -18.99 -6.07 14.62
N GLU A 304 -17.68 -6.18 14.42
CA GLU A 304 -16.71 -6.72 15.36
C GLU A 304 -16.56 -5.87 16.62
N TYR A 305 -16.95 -4.59 16.59
CA TYR A 305 -16.91 -3.68 17.75
C TYR A 305 -18.18 -3.71 18.59
N LYS A 306 -19.22 -4.42 18.16
CA LYS A 306 -20.50 -4.51 18.89
C LYS A 306 -20.45 -5.70 19.85
N PRO A 307 -20.62 -5.49 21.18
CA PRO A 307 -20.71 -6.62 22.11
C PRO A 307 -21.93 -7.47 21.76
N SER A 308 -21.75 -8.79 21.64
CA SER A 308 -22.86 -9.71 21.36
C SER A 308 -23.77 -9.86 22.59
N ALA A 309 -25.08 -9.77 22.39
CA ALA A 309 -26.10 -9.84 23.44
C ALA A 309 -26.39 -11.27 23.94
N THR A 310 -25.62 -12.27 23.52
CA THR A 310 -25.85 -13.67 23.93
C THR A 310 -25.31 -13.93 25.33
N GLY A 311 -26.22 -14.32 26.22
CA GLY A 311 -26.07 -14.50 27.66
C GLY A 311 -24.83 -15.27 28.12
N ARG A 312 -24.37 -14.93 29.33
CA ARG A 312 -23.22 -15.54 29.99
C ARG A 312 -23.53 -17.00 30.30
N VAL A 313 -22.81 -17.95 29.69
CA VAL A 313 -22.64 -19.28 30.28
C VAL A 313 -21.35 -19.21 31.09
N ILE A 314 -21.49 -19.02 32.40
CA ILE A 314 -20.37 -19.06 33.34
C ILE A 314 -20.08 -20.54 33.56
N ASN A 315 -19.04 -21.07 32.91
CA ASN A 315 -18.36 -22.24 33.42
C ASN A 315 -16.85 -22.02 33.40
N GLN A 316 -16.27 -22.31 34.56
CA GLN A 316 -14.92 -21.98 34.99
C GLN A 316 -13.85 -22.86 34.31
N SER A 317 -12.63 -22.34 34.39
CA SER A 317 -11.32 -23.03 34.51
C SER A 317 -10.34 -22.79 33.37
N ALA A 318 -9.06 -22.90 33.71
CA ALA A 318 -7.87 -22.35 33.05
C ALA A 318 -7.54 -22.99 31.68
N GLU A 319 -8.48 -22.94 30.74
CA GLU A 319 -8.26 -23.26 29.34
C GLU A 319 -7.93 -21.98 28.54
N PRO A 320 -7.17 -22.06 27.43
CA PRO A 320 -7.01 -20.90 26.56
C PRO A 320 -8.39 -20.37 26.18
N LEU A 321 -8.62 -19.07 26.46
CA LEU A 321 -9.90 -18.40 26.19
C LEU A 321 -10.45 -18.86 24.84
N SER A 322 -11.68 -19.39 24.86
CA SER A 322 -12.35 -19.79 23.63
C SER A 322 -12.30 -18.65 22.62
N LEU A 323 -12.22 -18.99 21.33
CA LEU A 323 -12.13 -17.99 20.25
C LEU A 323 -13.23 -16.93 20.39
N GLU A 324 -14.44 -17.34 20.78
CA GLU A 324 -15.57 -16.45 21.04
C GLU A 324 -15.32 -15.50 22.21
N GLN A 325 -14.75 -15.99 23.32
CA GLN A 325 -14.45 -15.15 24.48
C GLN A 325 -13.39 -14.10 24.15
N LYS A 326 -12.36 -14.45 23.35
CA LYS A 326 -11.38 -13.47 22.85
C LYS A 326 -12.05 -12.37 22.03
N LYS A 327 -12.94 -12.74 21.10
CA LYS A 327 -13.70 -11.77 20.29
C LYS A 327 -14.59 -10.86 21.14
N LYS A 328 -15.25 -11.41 22.16
CA LYS A 328 -16.05 -10.63 23.12
C LYS A 328 -15.20 -9.61 23.87
N ASN A 329 -14.01 -10.00 24.32
CA ASN A 329 -13.09 -9.09 25.00
C ASN A 329 -12.65 -7.95 24.07
N PHE A 330 -12.27 -8.25 22.82
CA PHE A 330 -11.94 -7.21 21.83
C PHE A 330 -13.11 -6.26 21.57
N ALA A 331 -14.33 -6.79 21.41
CA ALA A 331 -15.52 -5.97 21.18
C ALA A 331 -15.82 -5.03 22.36
N ALA A 332 -15.62 -5.49 23.60
CA ALA A 332 -15.78 -4.66 24.78
C ALA A 332 -14.78 -3.50 24.80
N VAL A 333 -13.49 -3.79 24.59
CA VAL A 333 -12.43 -2.77 24.52
C VAL A 333 -12.70 -1.77 23.39
N ALA A 334 -13.12 -2.25 22.22
CA ALA A 334 -13.49 -1.40 21.09
C ALA A 334 -14.65 -0.46 21.43
N SER A 335 -15.75 -1.01 21.98
CA SER A 335 -16.91 -0.23 22.40
C SER A 335 -16.53 0.88 23.39
N ASP A 336 -15.68 0.57 24.37
CA ASP A 336 -15.27 1.57 25.37
C ASP A 336 -14.36 2.65 24.77
N MET A 337 -13.42 2.30 23.89
CA MET A 337 -12.62 3.28 23.16
C MET A 337 -13.50 4.18 22.25
N LEU A 338 -14.52 3.62 21.61
CA LEU A 338 -15.41 4.40 20.73
C LEU A 338 -16.26 5.39 21.52
N LYS A 339 -16.76 5.03 22.71
CA LYS A 339 -17.49 5.96 23.57
C LYS A 339 -16.66 7.20 23.94
N VAL A 340 -15.35 7.02 24.11
CA VAL A 340 -14.42 8.13 24.43
C VAL A 340 -14.24 9.05 23.22
N VAL A 341 -14.09 8.51 22.02
CA VAL A 341 -13.71 9.29 20.83
C VAL A 341 -14.92 9.85 20.08
N LEU A 342 -16.06 9.15 20.15
CA LEU A 342 -17.35 9.49 19.55
C LEU A 342 -18.44 9.62 20.65
N PRO A 343 -18.33 10.59 21.58
CA PRO A 343 -19.40 10.85 22.52
C PRO A 343 -20.67 11.35 21.79
N GLY A 344 -21.84 11.20 22.42
CA GLY A 344 -23.14 11.52 21.80
C GLY A 344 -23.20 12.92 21.21
N ASP A 345 -22.68 13.92 21.92
CA ASP A 345 -22.67 15.31 21.46
C ASP A 345 -21.84 15.51 20.18
N ARG A 346 -20.72 14.79 20.04
CA ARG A 346 -19.86 14.82 18.85
C ARG A 346 -20.53 14.14 17.66
N VAL A 347 -21.32 13.09 17.90
CA VAL A 347 -22.15 12.45 16.87
C VAL A 347 -23.24 13.41 16.39
N VAL A 348 -23.93 14.09 17.30
CA VAL A 348 -24.95 15.09 16.95
C VAL A 348 -24.35 16.23 16.14
N LEU A 349 -23.19 16.77 16.56
CA LEU A 349 -22.46 17.79 15.82
C LEU A 349 -22.10 17.31 14.40
N LEU A 350 -21.57 16.10 14.27
CA LEU A 350 -21.23 15.51 12.99
C LEU A 350 -22.46 15.39 12.08
N CYS A 351 -23.58 14.87 12.59
CA CYS A 351 -24.84 14.77 11.84
C CYS A 351 -25.32 16.15 11.37
N ASN A 352 -25.30 17.16 12.25
CA ASN A 352 -25.72 18.52 11.90
C ASN A 352 -24.85 19.12 10.77
N ILE A 353 -23.53 18.89 10.78
CA ILE A 353 -22.64 19.36 9.74
C ILE A 353 -22.88 18.62 8.42
N LEU A 354 -23.07 17.30 8.48
CA LEU A 354 -23.30 16.46 7.30
C LEU A 354 -24.66 16.72 6.63
N ILE A 355 -25.69 17.11 7.40
CA ILE A 355 -27.02 17.47 6.85
C ILE A 355 -27.00 18.85 6.18
N ARG A 356 -26.16 19.77 6.67
CA ARG A 356 -26.08 21.15 6.16
C ARG A 356 -25.20 21.29 4.91
N ARG A 357 -24.33 20.31 4.64
CA ARG A 357 -23.57 20.19 3.39
C ARG A 357 -24.36 19.40 2.38
#